data_AF-A0A2H3B9U1-F1
#
_entry.id   AF-A0A2H3B9U1-F1
#
_cell.length_a   1.000
_cell.length_b   1.000
_cell.length_c   1.000
_cell.angle_alpha   90.00
_cell.angle_beta   90.00
_cell.angle_gamma   90.00
#
_symmetry.space_group_name_H-M   'P 1'
#
loop_
_entity.id
_entity.type
_entity.pdbx_description
1 polymer ?
#
loop_
_entity_poly.entity_id
_entity_poly.type
_entity_poly.pdbx_seq_one_letter_code
_entity_poly.pdbx_strand_id
1 'polypeptide(L)' 'YCRLMLILFKPWRHASDLRADGQSWVDAFHAFREVCTERITFIMNNMQILHECWDSRDD' A
#
# COMPACT_ATOMS: atom_id res chain seq x y z
N TYR A 1 -0.04 -7.43 -0.46
CA TYR A 1 -0.71 -6.14 -0.80
C TYR A 1 -0.01 -4.89 -0.22
N CYS A 2 -0.02 -4.61 1.10
CA CYS A 2 0.43 -3.31 1.67
C CYS A 2 1.86 -2.89 1.29
N ARG A 3 2.82 -3.83 1.32
CA ARG A 3 4.22 -3.58 0.94
C ARG A 3 4.37 -3.14 -0.53
N LEU A 4 3.62 -3.77 -1.44
CA LEU A 4 3.64 -3.45 -2.87
C LEU A 4 3.08 -2.04 -3.13
N MET A 5 2.00 -1.67 -2.46
CA MET A 5 1.41 -0.33 -2.61
C MET A 5 2.35 0.77 -2.13
N LEU A 6 3.06 0.56 -1.01
CA LEU A 6 4.10 1.48 -0.55
C LEU A 6 5.24 1.63 -1.56
N ILE A 7 5.68 0.52 -2.16
CA ILE A 7 6.76 0.55 -3.16
C ILE A 7 6.35 1.31 -4.44
N LEU A 8 5.10 1.18 -4.86
CA LEU A 8 4.61 1.75 -6.11
C LEU A 8 4.24 3.23 -6.00
N PHE A 9 3.66 3.64 -4.86
CA PHE A 9 3.06 4.97 -4.73
C PHE A 9 3.83 5.92 -3.82
N LYS A 10 4.62 5.40 -2.86
CA LYS A 10 5.46 6.24 -2.02
C LYS A 10 6.74 6.57 -2.78
N PRO A 11 7.22 7.82 -2.79
CA PRO A 11 8.56 8.11 -3.25
C PRO A 11 9.56 7.62 -2.18
N TRP A 12 10.46 6.70 -2.53
CA TRP A 12 11.49 6.16 -1.64
C TRP A 12 12.83 6.05 -2.38
N ARG A 13 13.93 6.27 -1.67
CA ARG A 13 15.30 6.00 -2.15
C ARG A 13 15.92 4.81 -1.44
N HIS A 14 15.54 4.60 -0.18
CA HIS A 14 16.00 3.49 0.66
C HIS A 14 14.81 2.74 1.26
N ALA A 15 15.03 1.48 1.63
CA ALA A 15 13.98 0.66 2.24
C ALA A 15 13.47 1.24 3.58
N SER A 16 14.32 1.98 4.29
CA SER A 16 13.98 2.75 5.50
C SER A 16 12.96 3.87 5.23
N ASP A 17 12.87 4.39 4.01
CA ASP A 17 11.89 5.42 3.66
C ASP A 17 10.48 4.84 3.55
N LEU A 18 10.35 3.53 3.28
CA LEU A 18 9.06 2.87 3.14
C LEU A 18 8.35 2.73 4.48
N ARG A 19 9.09 2.41 5.54
CA ARG A 19 8.57 2.05 6.86
C ARG A 19 9.63 2.32 7.93
N ALA A 20 9.22 2.84 9.08
CA ALA A 20 10.11 3.04 10.21
C ALA A 20 10.58 1.70 10.82
N ASP A 21 11.74 1.70 11.46
CA ASP A 21 12.24 0.52 12.15
C ASP A 21 11.29 0.11 13.28
N GLY A 22 10.83 -1.14 13.25
CA GLY A 22 9.83 -1.68 14.19
C GLY A 22 8.35 -1.43 13.83
N GLN A 23 8.02 -0.57 12.87
CA GLN A 23 6.62 -0.35 12.45
C GLN A 23 6.10 -1.56 11.62
N SER A 24 4.80 -1.89 11.61
CA SER A 24 4.32 -2.92 10.69
C SER A 24 4.13 -2.36 9.26
N TRP A 25 4.13 -3.21 8.24
CA TRP A 25 3.83 -2.78 6.86
C TRP A 25 2.42 -2.25 6.70
N VAL A 26 1.50 -2.71 7.55
CA VAL A 26 0.12 -2.25 7.60
C VAL A 26 0.08 -0.83 8.15
N ASP A 27 0.72 -0.58 9.30
CA ASP A 27 0.74 0.77 9.91
C ASP A 27 1.39 1.81 9.00
N ALA A 28 2.50 1.45 8.34
CA ALA A 28 3.15 2.33 7.38
C ALA A 28 2.25 2.65 6.17
N PHE A 29 1.47 1.67 5.72
CA PHE A 29 0.52 1.84 4.64
C PHE A 29 -0.67 2.70 5.06
N HIS A 30 -1.22 2.50 6.27
CA HIS A 30 -2.28 3.34 6.82
C HIS A 30 -1.82 4.80 6.97
N ALA A 31 -0.64 5.01 7.54
CA ALA A 31 -0.05 6.35 7.64
C ALA A 31 0.14 6.98 6.25
N PHE A 32 0.61 6.21 5.26
CA PHE A 32 0.73 6.70 3.89
C PHE A 32 -0.62 7.05 3.26
N ARG A 33 -1.67 6.27 3.52
CA ARG A 33 -3.04 6.55 3.03
C ARG A 33 -3.61 7.85 3.58
N GLU A 34 -3.29 8.22 4.82
CA GLU A 34 -3.75 9.49 5.41
C GLU A 34 -3.14 10.72 4.74
N VAL A 35 -1.89 10.63 4.26
CA VAL A 35 -1.21 11.72 3.54
C VAL A 35 -1.45 11.67 2.02
N CYS A 36 -2.08 10.62 1.50
CA CYS A 36 -2.33 10.46 0.07
C CYS A 36 -3.50 11.32 -0.42
N THR A 37 -3.36 11.84 -1.64
CA THR A 37 -4.48 12.47 -2.35
C THR A 37 -5.56 11.45 -2.69
N GLU A 38 -6.82 11.88 -2.71
CA GLU A 38 -7.99 11.05 -3.05
C GLU A 38 -7.82 10.24 -4.34
N ARG A 39 -7.12 10.80 -5.34
CA ARG A 39 -6.81 10.10 -6.59
C ARG A 39 -5.95 8.85 -6.37
N ILE A 40 -4.91 8.93 -5.54
CA ILE A 40 -4.05 7.77 -5.25
C ILE A 40 -4.83 6.76 -4.41
N THR A 41 -5.62 7.23 -3.43
CA THR A 41 -6.50 6.38 -2.63
C THR A 41 -7.51 5.61 -3.49
N PHE A 42 -8.08 6.25 -4.51
CA PHE A 42 -8.98 5.60 -5.46
C PHE A 42 -8.28 4.51 -6.28
N ILE A 43 -7.06 4.77 -6.76
CA ILE A 43 -6.28 3.77 -7.51
C ILE A 43 -5.90 2.59 -6.59
N MET A 44 -5.48 2.88 -5.35
CA MET A 44 -5.14 1.85 -4.36
C MET A 44 -6.34 0.96 -4.04
N ASN A 45 -7.52 1.54 -3.81
CA ASN A 45 -8.75 0.77 -3.57
C ASN A 45 -9.10 -0.15 -4.76
N ASN A 46 -8.99 0.32 -6.00
CA ASN A 46 -9.22 -0.54 -7.18
C ASN A 46 -8.21 -1.70 -7.25
N MET A 47 -6.94 -1.44 -6.94
CA MET A 47 -5.91 -2.48 -6.87
C MET A 47 -6.19 -3.48 -5.74
N GLN A 48 -6.78 -3.04 -4.62
CA GLN A 48 -7.18 -3.93 -3.53
C GLN A 48 -8.27 -4.89 -4.00
N ILE A 49 -9.33 -4.35 -4.60
CA ILE A 49 -10.47 -5.14 -5.10
C ILE A 49 -10.00 -6.15 -6.16
N LEU A 50 -9.14 -5.72 -7.10
CA LEU A 50 -8.57 -6.63 -8.10
C LEU A 50 -7.80 -7.78 -7.45
N HIS A 51 -7.02 -7.50 -6.40
CA HIS A 51 -6.25 -8.51 -5.69
C HIS A 51 -7.17 -9.46 -4.89
N GLU A 52 -8.19 -8.94 -4.21
CA GLU A 52 -9.18 -9.72 -3.48
C GLU A 52 -9.97 -10.66 -4.42
N CYS A 53 -10.38 -10.17 -5.58
CA CYS A 53 -11.07 -10.98 -6.59
C CYS A 53 -10.16 -12.03 -7.25
N TRP A 54 -8.84 -11.82 -7.22
CA TRP A 54 -7.88 -12.79 -7.74
C TRP A 54 -7.66 -13.92 -6.72
N ASP A 55 -7.48 -13.55 -5.45
CA ASP A 55 -7.32 -14.48 -4.33
C ASP A 55 -8.57 -15.37 -4.16
N SER A 56 -9.76 -14.77 -4.29
CA SER A 56 -11.04 -15.49 -4.22
C SER A 56 -11.30 -16.46 -5.38
N ARG A 57 -10.43 -16.48 -6.40
CA ARG A 57 -10.59 -17.33 -7.59
C ARG A 57 -9.64 -18.52 -7.60
N ASP A 58 -8.64 -18.52 -6.71
CA ASP A 58 -7.71 -19.63 -6.48
C ASP A 58 -8.13 -20.51 -5.28
N ASP A 59 -9.18 -20.10 -4.55
CA ASP A 59 -9.96 -20.91 -3.59
C ASP A 59 -11.14 -21.63 -4.29
#